data_AF-A0A7S4DEE6-F1
#
_entry.id   AF-A0A7S4DEE6-F1
#
_cell.length_a   1.000
_cell.length_b   1.000
_cell.length_c   1.000
_cell.angle_alpha   90.00
_cell.angle_beta   90.00
_cell.angle_gamma   90.00
#
_symmetry.space_group_name_H-M   'P 1'
#
loop_
_entity.id
_entity.type
_entity.pdbx_description
1 polymer ?
#
loop_
_entity_poly.entity_id
_entity_poly.type
_entity_poly.pdbx_seq_one_letter_code
_entity_poly.pdbx_strand_id
1 'polypeptide(L)'
;AGKIHNELKSYRKLSRQARKKLKASKRDPESWDRCLFWLERKSRFCNGMRADGKDYCGAHLLDDTQENRKGQRVACPVDPSHTVYQQYLQAHIAICNKTKYEEEQKLLPYYRENANSGGHGALSPEIDLQDIESEEEYLAALVARVGA
;
A
#
# COMPACT_ATOMS: atom_id res chain seq x y z
N ALA A 1 -26.19 -26.85 28.31
CA ALA A 1 -27.07 -25.73 27.91
C ALA A 1 -26.39 -24.69 27.00
N GLY A 2 -25.19 -24.19 27.31
CA GLY A 2 -24.56 -23.07 26.57
C GLY A 2 -24.19 -23.33 25.09
N LYS A 3 -23.76 -24.55 24.73
CA LYS A 3 -23.37 -24.90 23.35
C LYS A 3 -24.55 -24.81 22.38
N ILE A 4 -25.67 -25.45 22.71
CA ILE A 4 -26.91 -25.45 21.91
C ILE A 4 -27.44 -24.02 21.69
N HIS A 5 -27.40 -23.18 22.73
CA HIS A 5 -27.83 -21.78 22.63
C HIS A 5 -26.94 -20.95 21.67
N ASN A 6 -25.62 -21.19 21.68
CA ASN A 6 -24.70 -20.52 20.75
C ASN A 6 -24.90 -20.98 19.30
N GLU A 7 -25.16 -22.26 19.07
CA GLU A 7 -25.49 -22.79 17.75
C GLU A 7 -26.80 -22.20 17.20
N LEU A 8 -27.85 -22.14 18.03
CA LEU A 8 -29.12 -21.48 17.68
C LEU A 8 -28.92 -20.01 17.32
N LYS A 9 -28.08 -19.28 18.06
CA LYS A 9 -27.72 -17.89 17.73
C LYS A 9 -26.98 -17.79 16.40
N SER A 10 -26.02 -18.67 16.14
CA SER A 10 -25.27 -18.72 14.88
C SER A 10 -26.19 -19.00 13.69
N TYR A 11 -27.05 -20.02 13.78
CA TYR A 11 -28.04 -20.36 12.77
C TYR A 11 -28.97 -19.18 12.44
N ARG A 12 -29.51 -18.51 13.48
CA ARG A 12 -30.35 -17.31 13.29
C ARG A 12 -29.61 -16.20 12.56
N LYS A 13 -28.32 -15.98 12.86
CA LYS A 13 -27.48 -14.99 12.18
C LYS A 13 -27.28 -15.34 10.70
N LEU A 14 -26.94 -16.59 10.39
CA LEU A 14 -26.76 -17.07 9.02
C LEU A 14 -28.07 -16.98 8.21
N SER A 15 -29.20 -17.38 8.80
CA SER A 15 -30.53 -17.27 8.17
C SER A 15 -30.91 -15.82 7.87
N ARG A 16 -30.66 -14.89 8.81
CA ARG A 16 -30.86 -13.44 8.58
C ARG A 16 -29.99 -12.91 7.45
N GLN A 17 -28.72 -13.33 7.39
CA GLN A 17 -27.81 -12.94 6.31
C GLN A 17 -28.28 -13.48 4.95
N ALA A 18 -28.68 -14.74 4.86
CA ALA A 18 -29.20 -15.36 3.64
C ALA A 18 -30.45 -14.63 3.12
N ARG A 19 -31.42 -14.34 4.00
CA ARG A 19 -32.61 -13.55 3.65
C ARG A 19 -32.24 -12.15 3.14
N LYS A 20 -31.24 -11.50 3.75
CA LYS A 20 -30.78 -10.18 3.32
C LYS A 20 -30.14 -10.22 1.93
N LYS A 21 -29.35 -11.26 1.62
CA LYS A 21 -28.77 -11.47 0.28
C LYS A 21 -29.86 -11.69 -0.78
N LEU A 22 -30.80 -12.60 -0.50
CA LEU A 22 -31.96 -12.87 -1.38
C LEU A 22 -32.80 -11.62 -1.65
N LYS A 23 -33.04 -10.79 -0.63
CA LYS A 23 -33.76 -9.51 -0.82
C LYS A 23 -32.95 -8.50 -1.62
N ALA A 24 -31.63 -8.48 -1.48
CA ALA A 24 -30.78 -7.57 -2.23
C ALA A 24 -30.68 -7.94 -3.71
N SER A 25 -30.68 -9.24 -4.06
CA SER A 25 -30.61 -9.72 -5.44
C SER A 25 -31.94 -9.59 -6.21
N LYS A 26 -33.07 -9.46 -5.51
CA LYS A 26 -34.41 -9.33 -6.12
C LYS A 26 -34.85 -7.88 -6.39
N ARG A 27 -33.97 -6.89 -6.19
CA ARG A 27 -34.36 -5.48 -6.41
C ARG A 27 -34.42 -5.22 -7.91
N ASP A 28 -35.58 -4.78 -8.37
CA ASP A 28 -35.80 -4.32 -9.74
C ASP A 28 -35.10 -2.96 -9.94
N PRO A 29 -34.18 -2.83 -10.91
CA PRO A 29 -33.49 -1.59 -11.23
C PRO A 29 -34.40 -0.39 -11.51
N GLU A 30 -35.60 -0.61 -12.06
CA GLU A 30 -36.54 0.46 -12.42
C GLU A 30 -37.19 1.10 -11.17
N SER A 31 -37.52 0.27 -10.17
CA SER A 31 -38.15 0.73 -8.92
C SER A 31 -37.18 1.24 -7.86
N TRP A 32 -35.87 1.11 -8.08
CA TRP A 32 -34.85 1.33 -7.07
C TRP A 32 -34.21 2.72 -7.20
N ASP A 33 -34.57 3.68 -6.36
CA ASP A 33 -34.08 5.08 -6.38
C ASP A 33 -32.59 5.27 -5.98
N ARG A 34 -31.87 4.19 -5.63
CA ARG A 34 -30.47 4.25 -5.18
C ARG A 34 -29.52 3.65 -6.20
N CYS A 35 -28.24 3.84 -5.93
CA CYS A 35 -27.13 3.38 -6.75
C CYS A 35 -27.18 1.86 -7.01
N LEU A 36 -27.01 1.48 -8.28
CA LEU A 36 -26.97 0.09 -8.75
C LEU A 36 -25.58 -0.58 -8.61
N PHE A 37 -24.63 0.05 -7.91
CA PHE A 37 -23.31 -0.54 -7.67
C PHE A 37 -23.38 -1.67 -6.63
N TRP A 38 -22.92 -2.87 -6.98
CA TRP A 38 -22.91 -4.03 -6.09
C TRP A 38 -21.70 -4.04 -5.15
N LEU A 39 -21.95 -4.10 -3.84
CA LEU A 39 -20.90 -4.19 -2.81
C LEU A 39 -20.68 -5.64 -2.42
N GLU A 40 -19.71 -6.33 -3.02
CA GLU A 40 -19.45 -7.77 -2.81
C GLU A 40 -19.35 -8.17 -1.33
N ARG A 41 -18.46 -7.49 -0.57
CA ARG A 41 -18.28 -7.74 0.89
C ARG A 41 -19.57 -7.61 1.69
N LYS A 42 -20.47 -6.73 1.25
CA LYS A 42 -21.72 -6.38 1.95
C LYS A 42 -22.94 -7.11 1.36
N SER A 43 -22.74 -7.81 0.24
CA SER A 43 -23.72 -8.54 -0.56
C SER A 43 -25.03 -7.78 -0.73
N ARG A 44 -24.92 -6.50 -1.15
CA ARG A 44 -26.05 -5.62 -1.44
C ARG A 44 -25.64 -4.50 -2.40
N PHE A 45 -26.61 -3.86 -3.02
CA PHE A 45 -26.41 -2.61 -3.74
C PHE A 45 -26.05 -1.44 -2.80
N CYS A 46 -25.31 -0.47 -3.32
CA CYS A 46 -25.01 0.77 -2.63
C CYS A 46 -26.32 1.50 -2.26
N ASN A 47 -26.33 2.12 -1.07
CA ASN A 47 -27.49 2.85 -0.57
C ASN A 47 -27.43 4.35 -0.86
N GLY A 48 -26.40 4.80 -1.60
CA GLY A 48 -26.27 6.20 -2.02
C GLY A 48 -27.32 6.56 -3.06
N MET A 49 -27.86 7.78 -3.01
CA MET A 49 -28.79 8.28 -4.02
C MET A 49 -28.14 8.29 -5.41
N ARG A 50 -28.94 7.96 -6.43
CA ARG A 50 -28.53 8.13 -7.84
C ARG A 50 -28.26 9.61 -8.12
N ALA A 51 -27.28 9.88 -8.98
CA ALA A 51 -27.17 11.21 -9.59
C ALA A 51 -28.30 11.38 -10.62
N ASP A 52 -28.69 12.63 -10.88
CA ASP A 52 -29.80 12.93 -11.79
C ASP A 52 -29.57 12.30 -13.17
N GLY A 53 -30.51 11.46 -13.60
CA GLY A 53 -30.45 10.76 -14.88
C GLY A 53 -29.38 9.66 -15.00
N LYS A 54 -28.76 9.22 -13.90
CA LYS A 54 -27.70 8.18 -13.90
C LYS A 54 -28.04 7.03 -12.96
N ASP A 55 -27.44 5.86 -13.20
CA ASP A 55 -27.70 4.63 -12.41
C ASP A 55 -26.87 4.48 -11.12
N TYR A 56 -25.85 5.33 -10.96
CA TYR A 56 -24.92 5.25 -9.84
C TYR A 56 -24.95 6.52 -8.98
N CYS A 57 -24.48 6.43 -7.73
CA CYS A 57 -24.29 7.60 -6.89
C CYS A 57 -23.01 8.34 -7.28
N GLY A 58 -22.84 9.60 -6.87
CA GLY A 58 -21.64 10.39 -7.22
C GLY A 58 -20.29 9.73 -6.90
N ALA A 59 -20.23 8.82 -5.93
CA ALA A 59 -19.02 8.06 -5.57
C ALA A 59 -18.77 6.80 -6.41
N HIS A 60 -19.82 6.20 -6.98
CA HIS A 60 -19.71 5.04 -7.89
C HIS A 60 -20.09 5.40 -9.32
N LEU A 61 -20.28 6.70 -9.60
CA LEU A 61 -20.32 7.21 -10.94
C LEU A 61 -18.94 6.93 -11.52
N LEU A 62 -18.86 5.88 -12.34
CA LEU A 62 -17.79 5.69 -13.30
C LEU A 62 -17.98 6.74 -14.40
N ASP A 63 -18.00 8.02 -14.01
CA ASP A 63 -17.60 8.98 -15.01
C ASP A 63 -16.11 8.74 -15.19
N ASP A 64 -15.67 8.65 -16.44
CA ASP A 64 -14.29 8.90 -16.89
C ASP A 64 -13.77 10.29 -16.44
N THR A 65 -14.47 10.95 -15.52
CA THR A 65 -14.18 12.24 -14.91
C THR A 65 -14.01 12.16 -13.40
N GLN A 66 -14.31 11.10 -12.65
CA GLN A 66 -14.14 11.11 -11.18
C GLN A 66 -12.74 10.66 -10.74
N GLU A 67 -12.25 9.51 -11.24
CA GLU A 67 -10.81 9.18 -11.12
C GLU A 67 -9.96 10.14 -11.96
N ASN A 68 -10.47 10.55 -13.11
CA ASN A 68 -9.79 11.46 -14.04
C ASN A 68 -9.83 12.94 -13.61
N ARG A 69 -10.79 13.38 -12.77
CA ARG A 69 -10.79 14.76 -12.20
C ARG A 69 -9.60 15.01 -11.31
N LYS A 70 -9.11 13.97 -10.62
CA LYS A 70 -7.89 14.08 -9.82
C LYS A 70 -6.62 13.97 -10.68
N GLY A 71 -6.78 13.66 -11.98
CA GLY A 71 -5.70 13.50 -12.93
C GLY A 71 -4.91 12.20 -12.73
N GLN A 72 -3.91 12.01 -13.60
CA GLN A 72 -2.99 10.89 -13.56
C GLN A 72 -2.23 10.84 -12.22
N ARG A 73 -2.07 9.65 -11.65
CA ARG A 73 -1.15 9.42 -10.53
C ARG A 73 0.24 9.08 -11.07
N VAL A 74 1.26 9.67 -10.48
CA VAL A 74 2.67 9.45 -10.80
C VAL A 74 3.41 9.01 -9.54
N ALA A 75 4.48 8.23 -9.69
CA ALA A 75 5.37 7.91 -8.58
C ALA A 75 6.00 9.20 -8.04
N CYS A 76 6.20 9.29 -6.72
CA CYS A 76 6.88 10.46 -6.17
C CYS A 76 8.35 10.49 -6.61
N PRO A 77 8.88 11.64 -7.05
CA PRO A 77 10.26 11.78 -7.53
C PRO A 77 11.30 11.66 -6.40
N VAL A 78 10.89 11.90 -5.14
CA VAL A 78 11.78 11.78 -3.98
C VAL A 78 11.79 10.35 -3.42
N ASP A 79 10.64 9.67 -3.46
CA ASP A 79 10.52 8.28 -3.03
C ASP A 79 9.53 7.53 -3.93
N PRO A 80 10.00 6.62 -4.80
CA PRO A 80 9.12 5.88 -5.69
C PRO A 80 8.24 4.84 -4.97
N SER A 81 8.38 4.67 -3.64
CA SER A 81 7.54 3.77 -2.85
C SER A 81 6.06 4.19 -2.78
N HIS A 82 5.74 5.45 -3.07
CA HIS A 82 4.36 5.96 -3.08
C HIS A 82 4.02 6.77 -4.34
N THR A 83 2.72 6.95 -4.57
CA THR A 83 2.19 7.68 -5.73
C THR A 83 1.35 8.87 -5.31
N VAL A 84 1.39 9.93 -6.13
CA VAL A 84 0.68 11.18 -5.91
C VAL A 84 0.00 11.64 -7.18
N TYR A 85 -1.03 12.46 -7.07
CA TYR A 85 -1.66 13.05 -8.26
C TYR A 85 -0.71 14.06 -8.91
N GLN A 86 -0.57 13.98 -10.23
CA GLN A 86 0.35 14.80 -11.01
C GLN A 86 0.14 16.30 -10.76
N GLN A 87 -1.12 16.74 -10.68
CA GLN A 87 -1.46 18.14 -10.40
C GLN A 87 -1.04 18.64 -9.00
N TYR A 88 -0.87 17.72 -8.04
CA TYR A 88 -0.44 18.05 -6.68
C TYR A 88 1.02 17.67 -6.42
N LEU A 89 1.77 17.30 -7.47
CA LEU A 89 3.16 16.84 -7.34
C LEU A 89 4.06 17.90 -6.71
N GLN A 90 3.96 19.15 -7.19
CA GLN A 90 4.74 20.28 -6.68
C GLN A 90 4.48 20.52 -5.18
N ALA A 91 3.21 20.56 -4.79
CA ALA A 91 2.80 20.75 -3.41
C ALA A 91 3.19 19.56 -2.53
N HIS A 92 3.14 18.35 -3.08
CA HIS A 92 3.52 17.13 -2.37
C HIS A 92 5.00 17.12 -1.99
N ILE A 93 5.91 17.51 -2.90
CA ILE A 93 7.36 17.49 -2.64
C ILE A 93 7.69 18.27 -1.35
N ALA A 94 7.07 19.43 -1.14
CA ALA A 94 7.28 20.25 0.06
C ALA A 94 6.77 19.62 1.37
N ILE A 95 5.84 18.66 1.29
CA ILE A 95 5.26 17.99 2.47
C ILE A 95 5.65 16.51 2.57
N CYS A 96 6.47 16.01 1.65
CA CYS A 96 6.83 14.61 1.57
C CYS A 96 7.60 14.18 2.82
N ASN A 97 7.21 13.06 3.43
CA ASN A 97 7.87 12.55 4.63
C ASN A 97 9.35 12.25 4.39
N LYS A 98 9.70 11.75 3.19
CA LYS A 98 11.09 11.48 2.82
C LYS A 98 11.92 12.76 2.77
N THR A 99 11.41 13.81 2.11
CA THR A 99 12.06 15.12 2.05
C THR A 99 12.27 15.70 3.45
N LYS A 100 11.23 15.73 4.29
CA LYS A 100 11.34 16.22 5.67
C LYS A 100 12.35 15.44 6.49
N TYR A 101 12.33 14.11 6.37
CA TYR A 101 13.30 13.26 7.05
C TYR A 101 14.73 13.59 6.63
N GLU A 102 14.99 13.75 5.33
CA GLU A 102 16.32 14.10 4.82
C GLU A 102 16.77 15.49 5.31
N GLU A 103 15.89 16.48 5.32
CA GLU A 103 16.16 17.81 5.87
C GLU A 103 16.48 17.75 7.37
N GLU A 104 15.69 17.02 8.15
CA GLU A 104 15.94 16.81 9.58
C GLU A 104 17.27 16.11 9.84
N GLN A 105 17.62 15.09 9.03
CA GLN A 105 18.92 14.43 9.14
C GLN A 105 20.07 15.40 8.90
N LYS A 106 19.96 16.27 7.89
CA LYS A 106 20.99 17.26 7.55
C LYS A 106 21.27 18.27 8.66
N LEU A 107 20.31 18.50 9.56
CA LEU A 107 20.46 19.41 10.71
C LEU A 107 21.16 18.78 11.91
N LEU A 108 21.37 17.46 11.92
CA LEU A 108 22.00 16.79 13.05
C LEU A 108 23.50 17.14 13.12
N PRO A 109 24.06 17.45 14.31
CA PRO A 109 25.47 17.86 14.45
C PRO A 109 26.50 16.83 13.95
N TYR A 110 26.10 15.55 13.92
CA TYR A 110 26.92 14.42 13.49
C TYR A 110 26.61 13.97 12.06
N TYR A 111 25.67 14.64 11.37
CA TYR A 111 25.42 14.33 9.97
C TYR A 111 26.54 14.86 9.09
N ARG A 112 27.05 13.99 8.22
CA ARG A 112 28.00 14.34 7.17
C ARG A 112 27.55 13.67 5.89
N GLU A 113 27.32 14.48 4.86
CA GLU A 113 27.00 13.95 3.53
C GLU A 113 28.10 12.96 3.11
N ASN A 114 27.67 11.84 2.53
CA ASN A 114 28.58 10.84 1.98
C ASN A 114 29.52 10.17 3.01
N ALA A 115 29.23 10.22 4.32
CA ALA A 115 30.05 9.54 5.34
C ALA A 115 30.22 8.03 5.07
N ASN A 116 29.17 7.38 4.53
CA ASN A 116 29.17 5.97 4.14
C ASN A 116 29.28 5.75 2.62
N SER A 117 29.62 6.79 1.85
CA SER A 117 29.67 6.65 0.38
C SER A 117 30.90 5.90 -0.11
N GLY A 118 31.72 5.35 0.79
CA GLY A 118 32.84 4.45 0.52
C GLY A 118 33.59 4.74 -0.79
N GLY A 119 34.65 5.55 -0.71
CA GLY A 119 35.70 5.46 -1.73
C GLY A 119 36.17 4.01 -1.73
N HIS A 120 36.31 3.41 -2.90
CA HIS A 120 36.69 2.02 -3.05
C HIS A 120 38.08 1.83 -2.41
N GLY A 121 38.14 1.60 -1.10
CA GLY A 121 39.19 0.78 -0.54
C GLY A 121 39.08 -0.47 -1.38
N ALA A 122 40.10 -0.69 -2.23
CA ALA A 122 40.10 -1.77 -3.21
C ALA A 122 39.47 -2.95 -2.51
N LEU A 123 38.31 -3.43 -3.00
CA LEU A 123 37.67 -4.60 -2.44
C LEU A 123 38.80 -5.60 -2.30
N SER A 124 39.21 -5.86 -1.06
CA SER A 124 40.31 -6.77 -0.76
C SER A 124 40.05 -7.99 -1.63
N PRO A 125 41.03 -8.45 -2.44
CA PRO A 125 40.80 -9.37 -3.54
C PRO A 125 39.77 -10.41 -3.15
N GLU A 126 38.78 -10.65 -4.02
CA GLU A 126 37.82 -11.72 -3.84
C GLU A 126 38.62 -13.00 -3.57
N ILE A 127 38.65 -13.45 -2.32
CA ILE A 127 39.39 -14.66 -1.97
C ILE A 127 38.48 -15.79 -2.40
N ASP A 128 38.85 -16.46 -3.49
CA ASP A 128 38.19 -17.70 -3.87
C ASP A 128 38.49 -18.73 -2.78
N LEU A 129 37.44 -19.24 -2.13
CA LEU A 129 37.56 -20.25 -1.08
C LEU A 129 38.19 -21.56 -1.59
N GLN A 130 38.30 -21.72 -2.91
CA GLN A 130 38.93 -22.86 -3.57
C GLN A 130 40.47 -22.79 -3.59
N ASP A 131 41.05 -21.61 -3.44
CA ASP A 131 42.51 -21.39 -3.46
C ASP A 131 43.14 -21.39 -2.05
N ILE A 132 42.33 -21.61 -1.00
CA ILE A 132 42.78 -21.63 0.38
C ILE A 132 42.95 -23.09 0.83
N GLU A 133 44.19 -23.55 0.85
CA GLU A 133 44.50 -24.96 1.19
C GLU A 133 44.59 -25.20 2.70
N SER A 134 44.63 -24.15 3.53
CA SER A 134 44.78 -24.26 4.99
C SER A 134 43.96 -23.27 5.81
N GLU A 135 43.55 -23.70 7.00
CA GLU A 135 42.80 -22.89 7.97
C GLU A 135 43.62 -21.71 8.51
N GLU A 136 44.95 -21.84 8.56
CA GLU A 136 45.87 -20.77 8.96
C GLU A 136 45.90 -19.62 7.94
N GLU A 137 45.89 -19.92 6.63
CA GLU A 137 45.82 -18.91 5.57
C GLU A 137 44.48 -18.18 5.55
N TYR A 138 43.37 -18.91 5.77
CA TYR A 138 42.04 -18.31 5.90
C TYR A 138 41.99 -17.30 7.05
N LEU A 139 42.47 -17.71 8.24
CA LEU A 139 42.49 -16.87 9.43
C LEU A 139 43.43 -15.66 9.27
N ALA A 140 44.60 -15.84 8.65
CA ALA A 140 45.52 -14.74 8.37
C ALA A 140 44.91 -13.69 7.42
N ALA A 141 44.22 -14.14 6.36
CA ALA A 141 43.57 -13.26 5.41
C ALA A 141 42.37 -12.49 6.02
N LEU A 142 41.64 -13.13 6.95
CA LEU A 142 40.53 -12.50 7.66
C LEU A 142 41.00 -11.44 8.66
N VAL A 143 42.09 -11.71 9.40
CA VAL A 143 42.70 -10.75 10.34
C VAL A 143 43.23 -9.51 9.60
N ALA A 144 43.81 -9.69 8.41
CA ALA A 144 44.28 -8.58 7.58
C ALA A 144 43.14 -7.64 7.08
N ARG A 145 41.90 -8.13 6.96
CA ARG A 145 40.72 -7.34 6.55
C ARG A 145 40.12 -6.45 7.64
N VAL A 146 40.29 -6.81 8.91
CA VAL A 146 39.65 -6.11 10.04
C VAL A 146 40.55 -5.01 10.64
N GLY A 147 41.83 -4.99 10.26
CA GLY A 147 42.86 -4.12 10.86
C GLY A 147 43.25 -2.85 10.09
N ALA A 148 42.53 -2.42 9.05
CA ALA A 148 42.83 -1.21 8.26
C ALA A 148 41.65 -0.24 8.20
#